data_AF-A0A2A9PDF7-F1
#
_entry.id   AF-A0A2A9PDF7-F1
#
_cell.length_a   1.000
_cell.length_b   1.000
_cell.length_c   1.000
_cell.angle_alpha   90.00
_cell.angle_beta   90.00
_cell.angle_gamma   90.00
#
_symmetry.space_group_name_H-M   'P 1'
#
loop_
_entity.id
_entity.type
_entity.pdbx_description
1 polymer ?
#
loop_
_entity_poly.entity_id
_entity_poly.type
_entity_poly.pdbx_seq_one_letter_code
_entity_poly.pdbx_strand_id
1 'polypeptide(L)'
;MRFPRAALSLTFLHFVRGDDWQIRECITYKDSEMRDLLPQFLKNASSCISGNRGRDTMICTTYLMPEEKRPVFHPLIEIITSWERYFSQDLNSAFLHHGDFEPYDWPAKMTVYDRLLDVWETTGQLCFYKHIPSLADRIHPQEAGLLTLFYQTEDIRPRDVRPGPGERETQRNLRSPSLKMGGTRWEYDGSLACAAGSAEERQHQIRAVEEMIRRAGQEWHSDLISRQFGSHYLINFSTDSFLQGVITGWRDEYVCPSGLRCHSTPKSGKAYLPANVKSYLGQLRLLLRAGKKVCIVFKGTHLEPYRYYVVAPRPEVQ
;
A
#
# COMPACT_ATOMS: atom_id res chain seq x y z
N MET A 1 -20.05 14.68 -57.01
CA MET A 1 -20.40 14.62 -55.57
C MET A 1 -19.39 13.70 -54.89
N ARG A 2 -18.52 14.25 -54.06
CA ARG A 2 -17.42 13.52 -53.39
C ARG A 2 -17.68 13.54 -51.88
N PHE A 3 -17.76 12.36 -51.27
CA PHE A 3 -17.85 12.20 -49.82
C PHE A 3 -16.49 12.52 -49.17
N PRO A 4 -16.42 13.34 -48.12
CA PRO A 4 -15.23 13.39 -47.28
C PRO A 4 -15.32 12.28 -46.23
N ARG A 5 -14.32 11.39 -46.25
CA ARG A 5 -13.98 10.49 -45.15
C ARG A 5 -13.45 11.35 -43.99
N ALA A 6 -14.19 11.45 -42.90
CA ALA A 6 -13.64 11.94 -41.63
C ALA A 6 -12.91 10.77 -40.97
N ALA A 7 -11.58 10.79 -41.03
CA ALA A 7 -10.73 9.90 -40.29
C ALA A 7 -10.76 10.29 -38.80
N LEU A 8 -11.15 9.33 -37.96
CA LEU A 8 -10.95 9.34 -36.51
C LEU A 8 -9.46 9.54 -36.21
N SER A 9 -9.07 10.72 -35.79
CA SER A 9 -7.76 10.95 -35.21
C SER A 9 -7.81 10.58 -33.73
N LEU A 10 -7.59 9.28 -33.47
CA LEU A 10 -7.13 8.77 -32.17
C LEU A 10 -5.73 9.34 -31.94
N THR A 11 -5.65 10.48 -31.25
CA THR A 11 -4.39 11.12 -30.93
C THR A 11 -4.16 11.08 -29.44
N PHE A 12 -3.21 10.21 -29.09
CA PHE A 12 -2.41 10.17 -27.87
C PHE A 12 -3.10 9.79 -26.55
N LEU A 13 -3.16 8.48 -26.31
CA LEU A 13 -2.82 7.91 -25.00
C LEU A 13 -1.47 8.50 -24.55
N HIS A 14 -1.51 9.63 -23.86
CA HIS A 14 -0.42 9.99 -22.96
C HIS A 14 -0.43 8.91 -21.88
N PHE A 15 0.50 7.97 -21.97
CA PHE A 15 0.89 7.19 -20.80
C PHE A 15 1.27 8.22 -19.75
N VAL A 16 0.35 8.45 -18.80
CA VAL A 16 0.60 9.21 -17.59
C VAL A 16 1.82 8.55 -16.98
N ARG A 17 2.97 9.20 -17.12
CA ARG A 17 4.20 8.88 -16.41
C ARG A 17 3.95 9.34 -14.97
N GLY A 18 3.03 8.62 -14.32
CA GLY A 18 2.67 8.82 -12.94
C GLY A 18 3.93 8.58 -12.16
N ASP A 19 4.27 9.53 -11.31
CA ASP A 19 5.23 9.30 -10.26
C ASP A 19 4.91 7.94 -9.61
N ASP A 20 5.88 7.01 -9.58
CA ASP A 20 5.69 5.61 -9.15
C ASP A 20 5.35 5.47 -7.64
N TRP A 21 4.89 6.53 -6.97
CA TRP A 21 4.67 6.61 -5.54
C TRP A 21 3.30 7.22 -5.21
N GLN A 22 2.73 6.78 -4.07
CA GLN A 22 1.39 7.16 -3.64
C GLN A 22 1.38 8.49 -2.87
N ILE A 23 0.51 9.44 -3.25
CA ILE A 23 0.24 10.63 -2.43
C ILE A 23 -0.67 10.25 -1.26
N ARG A 24 -0.31 10.74 -0.07
CA ARG A 24 -0.95 10.43 1.20
C ARG A 24 -1.70 11.65 1.74
N GLU A 25 -2.80 11.39 2.43
CA GLU A 25 -3.48 12.36 3.29
C GLU A 25 -3.84 11.69 4.61
N CYS A 26 -3.79 12.47 5.68
CA CYS A 26 -4.22 12.05 7.00
C CYS A 26 -5.13 13.11 7.59
N ILE A 27 -6.34 12.69 7.96
CA ILE A 27 -7.19 13.47 8.85
C ILE A 27 -6.72 13.16 10.28
N THR A 28 -6.59 14.17 11.13
CA THR A 28 -6.10 13.98 12.51
C THR A 28 -6.98 14.73 13.49
N TYR A 29 -7.02 14.29 14.75
CA TYR A 29 -7.77 14.98 15.81
C TYR A 29 -7.28 16.40 16.15
N LYS A 30 -6.12 16.82 15.62
CA LYS A 30 -5.66 18.21 15.75
C LYS A 30 -6.52 19.16 14.92
N ASP A 31 -7.18 18.64 13.89
CA ASP A 31 -8.22 19.35 13.17
C ASP A 31 -9.49 19.33 14.03
N SER A 32 -9.80 20.48 14.65
CA SER A 32 -10.92 20.62 15.57
C SER A 32 -12.27 20.39 14.90
N GLU A 33 -12.39 20.68 13.60
CA GLU A 33 -13.63 20.46 12.85
C GLU A 33 -13.80 18.97 12.52
N MET A 34 -12.74 18.33 12.01
CA MET A 34 -12.79 16.90 11.68
C MET A 34 -12.91 16.00 12.91
N ARG A 35 -12.41 16.45 14.07
CA ARG A 35 -12.57 15.75 15.34
C ARG A 35 -14.01 15.31 15.61
N ASP A 36 -14.94 16.23 15.38
CA ASP A 36 -16.34 16.06 15.76
C ASP A 36 -17.18 15.57 14.57
N LEU A 37 -16.80 15.93 13.34
CA LEU A 37 -17.53 15.56 12.13
C LEU A 37 -17.20 14.16 11.59
N LEU A 38 -15.94 13.73 11.65
CA LEU A 38 -15.54 12.44 11.05
C LEU A 38 -16.26 11.24 11.70
N PRO A 39 -16.43 11.17 13.04
CA PRO A 39 -17.22 10.12 13.66
C PRO A 39 -18.68 10.08 13.17
N GLN A 40 -19.29 11.25 12.94
CA GLN A 40 -20.66 11.34 12.45
C GLN A 40 -20.75 10.86 11.00
N PHE A 41 -19.79 11.27 10.16
CA PHE A 41 -19.68 10.79 8.79
C PHE A 41 -19.58 9.25 8.72
N LEU A 42 -18.69 8.64 9.53
CA LEU A 42 -18.50 7.19 9.55
C LEU A 42 -19.73 6.44 10.08
N LYS A 43 -20.41 6.95 11.12
CA LYS A 43 -21.67 6.39 11.64
C LYS A 43 -22.81 6.47 10.62
N ASN A 44 -22.90 7.59 9.89
CA ASN A 44 -23.88 7.75 8.82
C ASN A 44 -23.60 6.76 7.67
N ALA A 45 -22.33 6.58 7.29
CA ALA A 45 -21.95 5.61 6.26
C ALA A 45 -22.27 4.16 6.67
N SER A 46 -21.97 3.78 7.91
CA SER A 46 -22.36 2.48 8.48
C SER A 46 -23.88 2.26 8.43
N SER A 47 -24.66 3.28 8.79
CA SER A 47 -26.13 3.25 8.73
C SER A 47 -26.66 3.12 7.29
N CYS A 48 -26.04 3.83 6.34
CA CYS A 48 -26.38 3.78 4.92
C CYS A 48 -26.16 2.40 4.29
N ILE A 49 -25.11 1.67 4.68
CA ILE A 49 -24.89 0.29 4.22
C ILE A 49 -26.09 -0.60 4.59
N SER A 50 -26.55 -0.48 5.84
CA SER A 50 -27.64 -1.29 6.38
C SER A 50 -28.96 -1.04 5.64
N GLY A 51 -29.19 0.20 5.16
CA GLY A 51 -30.37 0.58 4.38
C GLY A 51 -30.31 0.22 2.90
N ASN A 52 -29.13 0.35 2.26
CA ASN A 52 -28.99 0.25 0.80
C ASN A 52 -28.28 -1.02 0.30
N ARG A 53 -28.07 -2.02 1.17
CA ARG A 53 -27.27 -3.23 0.86
C ARG A 53 -25.87 -2.87 0.32
N GLY A 54 -25.24 -1.83 0.86
CA GLY A 54 -23.88 -1.38 0.52
C GLY A 54 -23.73 -0.53 -0.74
N ARG A 55 -24.73 -0.48 -1.64
CA ARG A 55 -24.66 0.37 -2.84
C ARG A 55 -24.91 1.84 -2.53
N ASP A 56 -24.24 2.72 -3.27
CA ASP A 56 -24.41 4.17 -3.18
C ASP A 56 -24.23 4.71 -1.75
N THR A 57 -23.40 4.03 -0.95
CA THR A 57 -23.17 4.39 0.46
C THR A 57 -22.69 5.84 0.56
N MET A 58 -21.73 6.26 -0.26
CA MET A 58 -21.22 7.64 -0.27
C MET A 58 -22.28 8.68 -0.65
N ILE A 59 -23.20 8.35 -1.56
CA ILE A 59 -24.31 9.23 -1.94
C ILE A 59 -25.25 9.40 -0.75
N CYS A 60 -25.68 8.29 -0.13
CA CYS A 60 -26.53 8.31 1.06
C CYS A 60 -25.88 9.09 2.22
N THR A 61 -24.60 8.84 2.52
CA THR A 61 -23.86 9.55 3.57
C THR A 61 -23.83 11.05 3.31
N THR A 62 -23.61 11.47 2.07
CA THR A 62 -23.57 12.89 1.67
C THR A 62 -24.93 13.57 1.88
N TYR A 63 -26.04 12.87 1.62
CA TYR A 63 -27.39 13.39 1.87
C TYR A 63 -27.70 13.58 3.36
N LEU A 64 -27.19 12.70 4.22
CA LEU A 64 -27.35 12.81 5.68
C LEU A 64 -26.48 13.91 6.31
N MET A 65 -25.56 14.51 5.57
CA MET A 65 -24.73 15.61 6.05
C MET A 65 -25.39 16.98 5.84
N PRO A 66 -25.22 17.93 6.79
CA PRO A 66 -25.54 19.34 6.58
C PRO A 66 -24.80 19.89 5.35
N GLU A 67 -25.50 20.69 4.54
CA GLU A 67 -25.00 21.17 3.25
C GLU A 67 -23.69 21.96 3.38
N GLU A 68 -23.58 22.77 4.43
CA GLU A 68 -22.42 23.56 4.78
C GLU A 68 -21.19 22.73 5.16
N LYS A 69 -21.38 21.46 5.54
CA LYS A 69 -20.29 20.54 5.93
C LYS A 69 -19.86 19.59 4.81
N ARG A 70 -20.65 19.46 3.73
CA ARG A 70 -20.32 18.60 2.58
C ARG A 70 -18.95 18.91 1.94
N PRO A 71 -18.55 20.18 1.73
CA PRO A 71 -17.27 20.48 1.10
C PRO A 71 -16.06 19.93 1.85
N VAL A 72 -16.15 19.80 3.17
CA VAL A 72 -15.06 19.29 4.03
C VAL A 72 -14.76 17.81 3.73
N PHE A 73 -15.79 17.02 3.43
CA PHE A 73 -15.65 15.58 3.15
C PHE A 73 -15.54 15.25 1.66
N HIS A 74 -15.73 16.24 0.79
CA HIS A 74 -15.69 16.03 -0.66
C HIS A 74 -14.43 15.28 -1.12
N PRO A 75 -13.21 15.62 -0.67
CA PRO A 75 -12.01 14.88 -1.09
C PRO A 75 -12.07 13.39 -0.69
N LEU A 76 -12.48 13.09 0.55
CA LEU A 76 -12.58 11.71 1.03
C LEU A 76 -13.64 10.92 0.26
N ILE A 77 -14.81 11.51 0.02
CA ILE A 77 -15.91 10.91 -0.74
C ILE A 77 -15.49 10.60 -2.17
N GLU A 78 -14.85 11.58 -2.85
CA GLU A 78 -14.37 11.40 -4.22
C GLU A 78 -13.35 10.28 -4.33
N ILE A 79 -12.42 10.21 -3.36
CA ILE A 79 -11.37 9.19 -3.33
C ILE A 79 -11.96 7.79 -3.13
N ILE A 80 -12.85 7.62 -2.14
CA ILE A 80 -13.54 6.34 -1.92
C ILE A 80 -14.29 5.93 -3.19
N THR A 81 -15.10 6.82 -3.75
CA THR A 81 -15.90 6.53 -4.95
C THR A 81 -15.03 6.21 -6.17
N SER A 82 -13.89 6.90 -6.33
CA SER A 82 -12.94 6.65 -7.42
C SER A 82 -12.29 5.26 -7.31
N TRP A 83 -11.89 4.88 -6.10
CA TRP A 83 -11.33 3.55 -5.82
C TRP A 83 -12.36 2.44 -5.99
N GLU A 84 -13.59 2.62 -5.47
CA GLU A 84 -14.70 1.66 -5.66
C GLU A 84 -15.01 1.45 -7.14
N ARG A 85 -15.03 2.53 -7.93
CA ARG A 85 -15.24 2.46 -9.38
C ARG A 85 -14.12 1.70 -10.08
N TYR A 86 -12.87 1.92 -9.69
CA TYR A 86 -11.73 1.24 -10.32
C TYR A 86 -11.74 -0.27 -10.06
N PHE A 87 -11.95 -0.68 -8.82
CA PHE A 87 -12.03 -2.10 -8.45
C PHE A 87 -13.39 -2.74 -8.76
N SER A 88 -14.37 -1.96 -9.25
CA SER A 88 -15.73 -2.42 -9.55
C SER A 88 -16.43 -3.11 -8.38
N GLN A 89 -16.16 -2.62 -7.16
CA GLN A 89 -16.65 -3.18 -5.90
C GLN A 89 -16.79 -2.04 -4.88
N ASP A 90 -17.86 -2.07 -4.06
CA ASP A 90 -17.97 -1.12 -2.95
C ASP A 90 -17.04 -1.52 -1.79
N LEU A 91 -16.60 -0.53 -1.01
CA LEU A 91 -15.60 -0.70 0.04
C LEU A 91 -16.07 -1.69 1.12
N ASN A 92 -17.36 -1.70 1.42
CA ASN A 92 -17.90 -2.62 2.42
C ASN A 92 -17.96 -4.06 1.91
N SER A 93 -18.36 -4.27 0.66
CA SER A 93 -18.31 -5.59 0.03
C SER A 93 -16.87 -6.10 -0.02
N ALA A 94 -15.90 -5.29 -0.43
CA ALA A 94 -14.49 -5.70 -0.42
C ALA A 94 -14.02 -6.10 0.99
N PHE A 95 -14.40 -5.32 1.99
CA PHE A 95 -14.12 -5.62 3.40
C PHE A 95 -14.74 -6.95 3.85
N LEU A 96 -16.01 -7.20 3.55
CA LEU A 96 -16.67 -8.44 3.94
C LEU A 96 -16.14 -9.69 3.22
N HIS A 97 -15.71 -9.56 1.96
CA HIS A 97 -15.24 -10.70 1.15
C HIS A 97 -13.74 -10.98 1.32
N HIS A 98 -12.94 -9.95 1.54
CA HIS A 98 -11.48 -10.03 1.51
C HIS A 98 -10.80 -9.53 2.79
N GLY A 99 -11.55 -8.92 3.70
CA GLY A 99 -11.04 -8.64 5.02
C GLY A 99 -11.00 -9.95 5.81
N ASP A 100 -9.82 -10.30 6.28
CA ASP A 100 -9.58 -11.53 7.02
C ASP A 100 -10.16 -11.44 8.44
N PHE A 101 -11.48 -11.54 8.56
CA PHE A 101 -12.19 -11.65 9.84
C PHE A 101 -12.54 -13.12 10.09
N GLU A 102 -12.14 -13.65 11.25
CA GLU A 102 -12.77 -14.87 11.73
C GLU A 102 -14.19 -14.53 12.22
N PRO A 103 -15.23 -15.21 11.72
CA PRO A 103 -16.63 -14.87 12.04
C PRO A 103 -17.00 -15.05 13.52
N TYR A 104 -16.09 -15.59 14.35
CA TYR A 104 -16.34 -15.88 15.76
C TYR A 104 -15.97 -14.73 16.72
N ASP A 105 -15.06 -13.82 16.35
CA ASP A 105 -14.53 -12.81 17.28
C ASP A 105 -15.20 -11.42 17.16
N TRP A 106 -16.06 -11.20 16.16
CA TRP A 106 -16.62 -9.88 15.86
C TRP A 106 -18.13 -9.92 15.58
N PRO A 107 -18.89 -8.85 15.91
CA PRO A 107 -20.34 -8.84 15.72
C PRO A 107 -20.69 -9.01 14.23
N ALA A 108 -21.59 -9.95 13.92
CA ALA A 108 -22.05 -10.28 12.55
C ALA A 108 -22.72 -9.12 11.76
N LYS A 109 -22.66 -7.88 12.26
CA LYS A 109 -23.23 -6.66 11.67
C LYS A 109 -22.23 -5.53 11.47
N MET A 110 -20.95 -5.74 11.77
CA MET A 110 -19.95 -4.67 11.66
C MET A 110 -19.67 -4.34 10.19
N THR A 111 -19.69 -3.05 9.85
CA THR A 111 -19.36 -2.53 8.54
C THR A 111 -17.92 -2.07 8.46
N VAL A 112 -17.42 -1.86 7.24
CA VAL A 112 -16.10 -1.26 7.02
C VAL A 112 -15.94 0.11 7.70
N TYR A 113 -17.02 0.91 7.78
CA TYR A 113 -16.96 2.24 8.39
C TYR A 113 -16.95 2.19 9.91
N ASP A 114 -17.55 1.17 10.52
CA ASP A 114 -17.38 0.93 11.94
C ASP A 114 -15.91 0.61 12.27
N ARG A 115 -15.22 -0.11 11.37
CA ARG A 115 -13.80 -0.41 11.54
C ARG A 115 -12.94 0.84 11.39
N LEU A 116 -13.24 1.69 10.41
CA LEU A 116 -12.56 2.98 10.28
C LEU A 116 -12.82 3.90 11.48
N LEU A 117 -14.01 3.81 12.09
CA LEU A 117 -14.34 4.54 13.31
C LEU A 117 -13.50 4.05 14.49
N ASP A 118 -13.38 2.73 14.68
CA ASP A 118 -12.51 2.13 15.69
C ASP A 118 -11.04 2.55 15.51
N VAL A 119 -10.53 2.54 14.26
CA VAL A 119 -9.18 3.03 13.94
C VAL A 119 -9.03 4.51 14.31
N TRP A 120 -10.02 5.33 13.98
CA TRP A 120 -10.02 6.76 14.31
C TRP A 120 -10.03 7.00 15.82
N GLU A 121 -10.90 6.33 16.57
CA GLU A 121 -11.02 6.47 18.02
C GLU A 121 -9.72 6.04 18.73
N THR A 122 -9.10 4.95 18.25
CA THR A 122 -7.87 4.37 18.81
C THR A 122 -6.62 5.18 18.47
N THR A 123 -6.47 5.63 17.22
CA THR A 123 -5.24 6.29 16.75
C THR A 123 -5.35 7.80 16.70
N GLY A 124 -6.55 8.35 16.79
CA GLY A 124 -6.73 9.78 16.60
C GLY A 124 -6.41 10.27 15.19
N GLN A 125 -6.33 9.37 14.21
CA GLN A 125 -6.08 9.70 12.82
C GLN A 125 -6.68 8.69 11.85
N LEU A 126 -6.91 9.16 10.63
CA LEU A 126 -7.34 8.33 9.52
C LEU A 126 -6.55 8.74 8.28
N CYS A 127 -5.67 7.84 7.83
CA CYS A 127 -4.81 8.08 6.68
C CYS A 127 -5.25 7.26 5.48
N PHE A 128 -5.14 7.85 4.29
CA PHE A 128 -5.54 7.25 3.03
C PHE A 128 -4.73 7.78 1.85
N TYR A 129 -4.76 7.04 0.75
CA TYR A 129 -4.11 7.44 -0.50
C TYR A 129 -5.02 8.30 -1.37
N LYS A 130 -4.49 9.43 -1.85
CA LYS A 130 -5.17 10.34 -2.78
C LYS A 130 -5.04 9.96 -4.25
N HIS A 131 -4.07 9.12 -4.59
CA HIS A 131 -3.65 8.91 -5.97
C HIS A 131 -4.42 7.78 -6.69
N ILE A 132 -4.04 7.58 -7.96
CA ILE A 132 -4.71 6.67 -8.90
C ILE A 132 -4.64 5.22 -8.38
N PRO A 133 -5.79 4.52 -8.26
CA PRO A 133 -5.85 3.12 -7.79
C PRO A 133 -4.93 2.14 -8.52
N SER A 134 -4.51 2.44 -9.75
CA SER A 134 -3.64 1.60 -10.59
C SER A 134 -2.24 1.33 -10.03
N LEU A 135 -1.79 2.09 -9.03
CA LEU A 135 -0.55 1.78 -8.31
C LEU A 135 -0.76 0.69 -7.25
N ALA A 136 -1.96 0.62 -6.65
CA ALA A 136 -2.33 -0.45 -5.72
C ALA A 136 -2.64 -1.77 -6.43
N ASP A 137 -3.01 -1.71 -7.71
CA ASP A 137 -3.24 -2.87 -8.59
C ASP A 137 -2.06 -3.86 -8.65
N ARG A 138 -0.86 -3.39 -8.35
CA ARG A 138 0.36 -4.21 -8.37
C ARG A 138 0.55 -5.04 -7.10
N ILE A 139 -0.31 -4.85 -6.09
CA ILE A 139 -0.26 -5.53 -4.79
C ILE A 139 -1.40 -6.57 -4.78
N HIS A 140 -1.03 -7.85 -4.77
CA HIS A 140 -1.97 -8.97 -4.86
C HIS A 140 -2.28 -9.57 -3.47
N PRO A 141 -3.53 -10.05 -3.24
CA PRO A 141 -4.59 -10.27 -4.24
C PRO A 141 -5.23 -8.97 -4.75
N GLN A 142 -5.48 -8.90 -6.07
CA GLN A 142 -5.96 -7.68 -6.72
C GLN A 142 -7.40 -7.36 -6.30
N GLU A 143 -8.20 -8.40 -6.11
CA GLU A 143 -9.57 -8.35 -5.59
C GLU A 143 -9.66 -7.69 -4.20
N ALA A 144 -8.57 -7.70 -3.44
CA ALA A 144 -8.47 -7.09 -2.13
C ALA A 144 -7.76 -5.71 -2.17
N GLY A 145 -7.33 -5.23 -3.35
CA GLY A 145 -6.57 -3.99 -3.51
C GLY A 145 -7.27 -2.76 -2.92
N LEU A 146 -8.61 -2.74 -2.95
CA LEU A 146 -9.42 -1.68 -2.32
C LEU A 146 -9.18 -1.54 -0.81
N LEU A 147 -8.80 -2.62 -0.12
CA LEU A 147 -8.49 -2.60 1.32
C LEU A 147 -7.18 -1.88 1.64
N THR A 148 -6.35 -1.60 0.63
CA THR A 148 -5.09 -0.84 0.78
C THR A 148 -5.30 0.67 0.81
N LEU A 149 -6.51 1.15 0.49
CA LEU A 149 -6.82 2.59 0.46
C LEU A 149 -6.52 3.27 1.78
N PHE A 150 -6.94 2.66 2.89
CA PHE A 150 -6.72 3.16 4.23
C PHE A 150 -5.59 2.38 4.89
N TYR A 151 -4.66 3.11 5.49
CA TYR A 151 -3.51 2.52 6.18
C TYR A 151 -3.29 3.18 7.54
N GLN A 152 -2.62 2.44 8.40
CA GLN A 152 -2.30 2.86 9.75
C GLN A 152 -0.96 3.59 9.76
N THR A 153 -0.95 4.72 10.44
CA THR A 153 0.25 5.38 10.91
C THR A 153 0.16 5.36 12.44
N GLU A 154 1.18 4.88 13.13
CA GLU A 154 1.07 4.54 14.55
C GLU A 154 1.16 5.74 15.52
N ASP A 155 0.43 6.82 15.28
CA ASP A 155 0.15 7.75 16.38
C ASP A 155 -0.96 7.16 17.27
N ILE A 156 -0.81 5.89 17.71
CA ILE A 156 -1.74 5.24 18.63
C ILE A 156 -1.84 6.14 19.86
N ARG A 157 -3.07 6.52 20.22
CA ARG A 157 -3.27 7.31 21.42
C ARG A 157 -2.81 6.48 22.61
N PRO A 158 -2.06 7.08 23.55
CA PRO A 158 -1.69 6.39 24.77
C PRO A 158 -2.95 6.25 25.64
N ARG A 159 -3.80 5.25 25.33
CA ARG A 159 -4.81 4.78 26.26
C ARG A 159 -4.62 3.29 26.59
N ASP A 160 -4.91 2.30 25.75
CA ASP A 160 -5.23 1.00 26.38
C ASP A 160 -4.49 -0.28 25.94
N VAL A 161 -3.41 -0.23 25.15
CA VAL A 161 -2.62 -1.46 24.91
C VAL A 161 -1.13 -1.16 24.84
N ARG A 162 -0.32 -1.93 25.58
CA ARG A 162 1.13 -2.03 25.39
C ARG A 162 1.47 -3.20 24.47
N PRO A 163 1.37 -3.11 23.12
CA PRO A 163 1.97 -4.16 22.31
C PRO A 163 3.48 -4.27 22.59
N GLY A 164 4.01 -5.48 22.40
CA GLY A 164 5.40 -5.76 22.65
C GLY A 164 6.31 -4.78 21.89
N PRO A 165 7.50 -4.44 22.45
CA PRO A 165 8.37 -3.41 21.89
C PRO A 165 8.85 -3.70 20.46
N GLY A 166 8.83 -4.98 20.04
CA GLY A 166 9.04 -5.39 18.67
C GLY A 166 7.86 -4.99 17.78
N GLU A 167 6.77 -5.75 17.79
CA GLU A 167 5.67 -5.72 16.79
C GLU A 167 5.20 -4.32 16.37
N ARG A 168 5.10 -3.35 17.29
CA ARG A 168 4.80 -1.93 17.01
C ARG A 168 5.73 -1.34 15.95
N GLU A 169 7.04 -1.47 16.12
CA GLU A 169 7.98 -0.81 15.20
C GLU A 169 7.90 -1.37 13.78
N THR A 170 7.54 -2.64 13.62
CA THR A 170 7.30 -3.22 12.29
C THR A 170 5.99 -2.73 11.69
N GLN A 171 4.88 -2.78 12.42
CA GLN A 171 3.59 -2.30 11.92
C GLN A 171 3.64 -0.82 11.53
N ARG A 172 4.33 0.02 12.32
CA ARG A 172 4.58 1.44 12.03
C ARG A 172 5.26 1.69 10.70
N ASN A 173 6.31 0.93 10.45
CA ASN A 173 7.18 1.20 9.32
C ASN A 173 6.64 0.58 8.03
N LEU A 174 5.68 -0.35 8.12
CA LEU A 174 5.09 -0.99 6.94
C LEU A 174 3.93 -0.24 6.33
N ARG A 175 3.28 0.73 7.00
CA ARG A 175 1.94 1.21 6.58
C ARG A 175 1.00 0.03 6.44
N SER A 176 0.81 -0.69 7.52
CA SER A 176 -0.14 -1.78 7.58
C SER A 176 -1.53 -1.24 7.20
N PRO A 177 -2.33 -1.94 6.37
CA PRO A 177 -3.66 -1.45 6.03
C PRO A 177 -4.56 -1.36 7.27
N SER A 178 -5.48 -0.41 7.27
CA SER A 178 -6.48 -0.26 8.34
C SER A 178 -7.60 -1.29 8.25
N LEU A 179 -7.80 -1.85 7.05
CA LEU A 179 -8.97 -2.66 6.70
C LEU A 179 -8.68 -4.16 6.53
N LYS A 180 -7.43 -4.59 6.69
CA LYS A 180 -7.07 -6.02 6.66
C LYS A 180 -6.64 -6.48 8.05
N MET A 181 -7.08 -7.67 8.47
CA MET A 181 -6.85 -8.18 9.82
C MET A 181 -6.11 -9.53 9.92
N GLY A 182 -5.64 -10.16 8.83
CA GLY A 182 -4.94 -11.46 8.92
C GLY A 182 -4.71 -12.20 7.59
N GLY A 183 -4.65 -13.52 7.59
CA GLY A 183 -5.16 -14.42 6.52
C GLY A 183 -4.56 -14.55 5.11
N THR A 184 -3.78 -13.64 4.54
CA THR A 184 -3.27 -13.82 3.14
C THR A 184 -1.82 -13.43 2.95
N ARG A 185 -1.09 -14.13 2.05
CA ARG A 185 0.28 -13.81 1.62
C ARG A 185 0.22 -12.80 0.49
N TRP A 186 0.50 -11.54 0.80
CA TRP A 186 0.44 -10.46 -0.18
C TRP A 186 1.76 -10.29 -0.89
N GLU A 187 1.70 -10.02 -2.19
CA GLU A 187 2.90 -9.94 -3.02
C GLU A 187 2.79 -8.80 -4.04
N TYR A 188 3.93 -8.30 -4.48
CA TYR A 188 4.05 -7.33 -5.55
C TYR A 188 4.20 -8.07 -6.89
N ASP A 189 3.33 -7.80 -7.87
CA ASP A 189 3.40 -8.43 -9.21
C ASP A 189 3.83 -7.48 -10.35
N GLY A 190 4.15 -6.23 -10.02
CA GLY A 190 4.72 -5.29 -10.98
C GLY A 190 6.12 -5.71 -11.46
N SER A 191 6.52 -5.27 -12.66
CA SER A 191 7.87 -5.50 -13.18
C SER A 191 8.94 -4.69 -12.44
N LEU A 192 8.57 -3.50 -11.95
CA LEU A 192 9.43 -2.53 -11.26
C LEU A 192 8.70 -1.88 -10.09
N ALA A 193 9.30 -1.94 -8.90
CA ALA A 193 8.86 -1.16 -7.74
C ALA A 193 9.91 -0.08 -7.43
N CYS A 194 9.57 1.20 -7.52
CA CYS A 194 10.52 2.30 -7.36
C CYS A 194 10.31 3.09 -6.07
N ALA A 195 11.41 3.45 -5.43
CA ALA A 195 11.40 4.25 -4.21
C ALA A 195 10.85 5.65 -4.48
N ALA A 196 10.28 6.26 -3.44
CA ALA A 196 9.62 7.53 -3.56
C ALA A 196 10.58 8.68 -3.93
N GLY A 197 10.03 9.64 -4.68
CA GLY A 197 10.77 10.83 -5.13
C GLY A 197 11.00 11.85 -4.01
N SER A 198 10.01 12.04 -3.13
CA SER A 198 10.05 13.02 -2.05
C SER A 198 10.92 12.55 -0.87
N ALA A 199 11.50 13.52 -0.16
CA ALA A 199 12.42 13.23 0.95
C ALA A 199 11.72 12.56 2.14
N GLU A 200 10.49 12.98 2.45
CA GLU A 200 9.72 12.45 3.57
C GLU A 200 9.34 10.98 3.36
N GLU A 201 8.78 10.64 2.20
CA GLU A 201 8.43 9.27 1.83
C GLU A 201 9.66 8.38 1.81
N ARG A 202 10.76 8.86 1.22
CA ARG A 202 12.02 8.12 1.20
C ARG A 202 12.55 7.87 2.60
N GLN A 203 12.46 8.85 3.51
CA GLN A 203 12.90 8.67 4.88
C GLN A 203 12.06 7.62 5.62
N HIS A 204 10.76 7.54 5.34
CA HIS A 204 9.93 6.44 5.84
C HIS A 204 10.38 5.08 5.27
N GLN A 205 10.61 4.99 3.97
CA GLN A 205 11.09 3.76 3.33
C GLN A 205 12.46 3.32 3.88
N ILE A 206 13.35 4.26 4.17
CA ILE A 206 14.64 4.01 4.83
C ILE A 206 14.44 3.37 6.20
N ARG A 207 13.57 3.94 7.06
CA ARG A 207 13.30 3.40 8.39
C ARG A 207 12.73 1.98 8.33
N ALA A 208 11.83 1.72 7.38
CA ALA A 208 11.27 0.38 7.17
C ALA A 208 12.32 -0.65 6.78
N VAL A 209 13.17 -0.33 5.80
CA VAL A 209 14.26 -1.22 5.38
C VAL A 209 15.28 -1.41 6.51
N GLU A 210 15.54 -0.40 7.33
CA GLU A 210 16.44 -0.52 8.49
C GLU A 210 15.87 -1.42 9.58
N GLU A 211 14.57 -1.31 9.87
CA GLU A 211 13.88 -2.19 10.81
C GLU A 211 13.90 -3.64 10.32
N MET A 212 13.61 -3.86 9.04
CA MET A 212 13.72 -5.16 8.38
C MET A 212 15.13 -5.75 8.57
N ILE A 213 16.19 -4.96 8.32
CA ILE A 213 17.59 -5.39 8.51
C ILE A 213 17.88 -5.69 9.98
N ARG A 214 17.40 -4.84 10.90
CA ARG A 214 17.62 -4.99 12.34
C ARG A 214 17.00 -6.29 12.84
N ARG A 215 15.76 -6.57 12.48
CA ARG A 215 15.04 -7.80 12.86
C ARG A 215 15.65 -9.04 12.26
N ALA A 216 16.02 -8.98 10.99
CA ALA A 216 16.78 -10.04 10.38
C ALA A 216 18.04 -10.27 11.26
N GLY A 217 18.90 -9.26 11.41
CA GLY A 217 20.21 -9.39 12.06
C GLY A 217 20.22 -9.85 13.52
N GLN A 218 19.17 -9.60 14.29
CA GLN A 218 19.07 -10.04 15.70
C GLN A 218 18.87 -11.55 15.85
N GLU A 219 18.37 -12.25 14.84
CA GLU A 219 17.98 -13.67 14.94
C GLU A 219 18.65 -14.58 13.89
N TRP A 220 19.79 -14.12 13.32
CA TRP A 220 20.57 -14.76 12.22
C TRP A 220 21.24 -16.11 12.52
N HIS A 221 20.63 -16.97 13.34
CA HIS A 221 21.23 -18.27 13.68
C HIS A 221 20.68 -19.43 12.84
N SER A 222 19.66 -19.23 11.97
CA SER A 222 19.28 -20.24 10.96
C SER A 222 18.53 -19.67 9.75
N ASP A 223 18.69 -20.31 8.58
CA ASP A 223 17.94 -20.01 7.35
C ASP A 223 16.41 -20.16 7.53
N LEU A 224 16.01 -21.06 8.43
CA LEU A 224 14.60 -21.29 8.79
C LEU A 224 13.94 -20.02 9.37
N ILE A 225 14.67 -19.28 10.22
CA ILE A 225 14.17 -18.06 10.86
C ILE A 225 14.05 -16.92 9.82
N SER A 226 15.01 -16.80 8.89
CA SER A 226 14.94 -15.83 7.80
C SER A 226 13.68 -15.99 6.93
N ARG A 227 13.30 -17.25 6.64
CA ARG A 227 12.07 -17.60 5.92
C ARG A 227 10.81 -17.26 6.71
N GLN A 228 10.80 -17.52 8.02
CA GLN A 228 9.68 -17.17 8.89
C GLN A 228 9.45 -15.66 8.93
N PHE A 229 10.50 -14.85 8.97
CA PHE A 229 10.37 -13.39 8.90
C PHE A 229 9.89 -12.89 7.54
N GLY A 230 10.43 -13.42 6.43
CA GLY A 230 9.91 -13.11 5.10
C GLY A 230 8.40 -13.39 5.02
N SER A 231 7.96 -14.53 5.57
CA SER A 231 6.54 -14.89 5.66
C SER A 231 5.75 -13.92 6.56
N HIS A 232 6.31 -13.51 7.70
CA HIS A 232 5.68 -12.53 8.60
C HIS A 232 5.41 -11.21 7.89
N TYR A 233 6.38 -10.70 7.11
CA TYR A 233 6.20 -9.48 6.34
C TYR A 233 5.24 -9.66 5.17
N LEU A 234 5.14 -10.84 4.56
CA LEU A 234 4.16 -11.11 3.49
C LEU A 234 2.72 -11.21 4.02
N ILE A 235 2.52 -11.60 5.29
CA ILE A 235 1.21 -11.63 5.95
C ILE A 235 0.77 -10.23 6.35
N ASN A 236 1.65 -9.47 7.01
CA ASN A 236 1.35 -8.11 7.47
C ASN A 236 1.32 -7.09 6.32
N PHE A 237 2.19 -7.30 5.33
CA PHE A 237 2.38 -6.56 4.08
C PHE A 237 2.44 -5.03 4.23
N SER A 238 2.74 -4.36 3.13
CA SER A 238 2.78 -2.91 3.06
C SER A 238 1.84 -2.42 1.98
N THR A 239 1.07 -1.38 2.27
CA THR A 239 0.32 -0.68 1.23
C THR A 239 1.21 0.23 0.38
N ASP A 240 2.47 0.45 0.78
CA ASP A 240 3.48 1.12 -0.04
C ASP A 240 4.06 0.15 -1.07
N SER A 241 3.84 0.42 -2.35
CA SER A 241 4.27 -0.46 -3.45
C SER A 241 5.78 -0.75 -3.47
N PHE A 242 6.62 0.22 -3.07
CA PHE A 242 8.07 -0.01 -3.01
C PHE A 242 8.41 -0.95 -1.86
N LEU A 243 7.88 -0.70 -0.66
CA LEU A 243 8.11 -1.57 0.50
C LEU A 243 7.53 -2.96 0.28
N GLN A 244 6.36 -3.07 -0.34
CA GLN A 244 5.79 -4.36 -0.73
C GLN A 244 6.66 -5.08 -1.77
N GLY A 245 7.29 -4.33 -2.67
CA GLY A 245 8.36 -4.83 -3.51
C GLY A 245 9.55 -5.37 -2.70
N VAL A 246 10.03 -4.62 -1.70
CA VAL A 246 11.12 -5.09 -0.82
C VAL A 246 10.77 -6.42 -0.16
N ILE A 247 9.56 -6.51 0.39
CA ILE A 247 9.05 -7.70 1.06
C ILE A 247 8.94 -8.87 0.09
N THR A 248 8.38 -8.64 -1.10
CA THR A 248 8.21 -9.69 -2.12
C THR A 248 9.55 -10.22 -2.64
N GLY A 249 10.53 -9.31 -2.76
CA GLY A 249 11.90 -9.59 -3.18
C GLY A 249 12.80 -10.14 -2.08
N TRP A 250 12.30 -10.28 -0.85
CA TRP A 250 13.03 -10.92 0.25
C TRP A 250 13.06 -12.43 0.04
N ARG A 251 14.19 -12.95 -0.46
CA ARG A 251 14.37 -14.36 -0.82
C ARG A 251 15.75 -14.84 -0.37
N ASP A 252 15.92 -16.17 -0.32
CA ASP A 252 17.21 -16.78 -0.01
C ASP A 252 18.16 -16.73 -1.22
N GLU A 253 17.60 -16.89 -2.42
CA GLU A 253 18.33 -16.95 -3.69
C GLU A 253 17.83 -15.88 -4.66
N TYR A 254 18.75 -15.35 -5.45
CA TYR A 254 18.50 -14.31 -6.43
C TYR A 254 19.01 -14.77 -7.80
N VAL A 255 18.13 -14.72 -8.80
CA VAL A 255 18.45 -15.05 -10.20
C VAL A 255 18.41 -13.78 -11.03
N CYS A 256 19.15 -13.72 -12.13
CA CYS A 256 19.05 -12.60 -13.06
C CYS A 256 17.78 -12.76 -13.94
N PRO A 257 16.87 -11.77 -14.01
CA PRO A 257 15.68 -11.85 -14.85
C PRO A 257 16.04 -12.02 -16.32
N SER A 258 15.26 -12.84 -17.01
CA SER A 258 15.34 -13.01 -18.46
C SER A 258 15.35 -11.66 -19.19
N GLY A 259 16.24 -11.51 -20.15
CA GLY A 259 16.40 -10.28 -20.94
C GLY A 259 17.24 -9.18 -20.29
N LEU A 260 17.75 -9.37 -19.06
CA LEU A 260 18.67 -8.43 -18.41
C LEU A 260 20.09 -8.98 -18.34
N ARG A 261 21.07 -8.07 -18.28
CA ARG A 261 22.46 -8.39 -17.94
C ARG A 261 22.74 -7.90 -16.53
N CYS A 262 22.80 -8.82 -15.58
CA CYS A 262 23.03 -8.47 -14.20
C CYS A 262 24.53 -8.35 -13.86
N HIS A 263 24.83 -7.53 -12.88
CA HIS A 263 26.16 -7.24 -12.40
C HIS A 263 26.26 -7.47 -10.90
N SER A 264 27.43 -7.91 -10.44
CA SER A 264 27.74 -8.07 -9.02
C SER A 264 28.01 -6.76 -8.29
N THR A 265 28.04 -5.62 -9.01
CA THR A 265 28.27 -4.29 -8.42
C THR A 265 27.16 -3.32 -8.81
N PRO A 266 26.65 -2.53 -7.86
CA PRO A 266 25.59 -1.55 -8.11
C PRO A 266 26.10 -0.41 -8.99
N LYS A 267 25.44 -0.19 -10.13
CA LYS A 267 25.74 0.91 -11.06
C LYS A 267 24.44 1.48 -11.61
N SER A 268 24.42 2.79 -11.83
CA SER A 268 23.28 3.47 -12.46
C SER A 268 23.02 2.89 -13.86
N GLY A 269 21.76 2.68 -14.21
CA GLY A 269 21.33 2.09 -15.48
C GLY A 269 21.60 0.59 -15.63
N LYS A 270 22.08 -0.08 -14.58
CA LYS A 270 22.44 -1.50 -14.61
C LYS A 270 21.73 -2.29 -13.52
N ALA A 271 21.35 -3.52 -13.84
CA ALA A 271 20.75 -4.45 -12.90
C ALA A 271 21.82 -5.03 -11.95
N TYR A 272 21.73 -4.72 -10.67
CA TYR A 272 22.57 -5.31 -9.63
C TYR A 272 21.94 -6.61 -9.14
N LEU A 273 22.67 -7.71 -9.20
CA LEU A 273 22.27 -9.01 -8.65
C LEU A 273 22.83 -9.17 -7.22
N PRO A 274 21.98 -9.17 -6.19
CA PRO A 274 22.42 -9.48 -4.84
C PRO A 274 22.91 -10.93 -4.72
N ALA A 275 23.90 -11.16 -3.86
CA ALA A 275 24.38 -12.52 -3.58
C ALA A 275 23.44 -13.29 -2.62
N ASN A 276 22.73 -12.57 -1.75
CA ASN A 276 21.81 -13.09 -0.74
C ASN A 276 20.97 -11.93 -0.16
N VAL A 277 20.06 -12.25 0.76
CA VAL A 277 19.19 -11.28 1.43
C VAL A 277 19.95 -10.14 2.11
N LYS A 278 21.11 -10.42 2.72
CA LYS A 278 21.94 -9.41 3.38
C LYS A 278 22.47 -8.39 2.37
N SER A 279 22.96 -8.85 1.22
CA SER A 279 23.37 -7.99 0.13
C SER A 279 22.20 -7.21 -0.46
N TYR A 280 21.03 -7.84 -0.58
CA TYR A 280 19.81 -7.21 -1.11
C TYR A 280 19.36 -6.03 -0.24
N LEU A 281 19.01 -6.29 1.03
CA LEU A 281 18.54 -5.26 1.95
C LEU A 281 19.63 -4.23 2.24
N GLY A 282 20.87 -4.68 2.42
CA GLY A 282 22.03 -3.82 2.66
C GLY A 282 22.25 -2.82 1.52
N GLN A 283 22.16 -3.28 0.27
CA GLN A 283 22.33 -2.41 -0.90
C GLN A 283 21.16 -1.42 -1.05
N LEU A 284 19.92 -1.86 -0.82
CA LEU A 284 18.76 -0.98 -0.82
C LEU A 284 18.93 0.16 0.20
N ARG A 285 19.27 -0.17 1.46
CA ARG A 285 19.53 0.82 2.52
C ARG A 285 20.61 1.82 2.10
N LEU A 286 21.74 1.35 1.58
CA LEU A 286 22.84 2.22 1.16
C LEU A 286 22.43 3.20 0.06
N LEU A 287 21.73 2.72 -0.97
CA LEU A 287 21.31 3.56 -2.10
C LEU A 287 20.23 4.57 -1.67
N LEU A 288 19.27 4.14 -0.84
CA LEU A 288 18.22 5.02 -0.32
C LEU A 288 18.80 6.14 0.55
N ARG A 289 19.70 5.82 1.50
CA ARG A 289 20.39 6.82 2.33
C ARG A 289 21.23 7.80 1.51
N ALA A 290 21.83 7.34 0.41
CA ALA A 290 22.58 8.18 -0.52
C ALA A 290 21.68 9.04 -1.43
N GLY A 291 20.35 9.04 -1.22
CA GLY A 291 19.38 9.82 -1.98
C GLY A 291 19.26 9.41 -3.45
N LYS A 292 19.66 8.18 -3.80
CA LYS A 292 19.60 7.70 -5.19
C LYS A 292 18.17 7.33 -5.57
N LYS A 293 17.87 7.40 -6.87
CA LYS A 293 16.63 6.84 -7.44
C LYS A 293 16.79 5.34 -7.54
N VAL A 294 16.11 4.59 -6.67
CA VAL A 294 16.26 3.13 -6.56
C VAL A 294 14.98 2.45 -7.02
N CYS A 295 15.11 1.37 -7.78
CA CYS A 295 14.01 0.48 -8.12
C CYS A 295 14.40 -0.97 -7.88
N ILE A 296 13.42 -1.79 -7.55
CA ILE A 296 13.50 -3.24 -7.45
C ILE A 296 12.99 -3.83 -8.76
N VAL A 297 13.74 -4.77 -9.34
CA VAL A 297 13.43 -5.38 -10.63
C VAL A 297 12.99 -6.81 -10.43
N PHE A 298 11.75 -7.12 -10.85
CA PHE A 298 11.17 -8.45 -10.75
C PHE A 298 11.14 -9.19 -12.08
N LYS A 299 11.00 -8.48 -13.20
CA LYS A 299 10.85 -9.02 -14.56
C LYS A 299 11.74 -8.25 -15.52
N GLY A 300 12.07 -8.85 -16.68
CA GLY A 300 12.83 -8.16 -17.74
C GLY A 300 12.13 -6.87 -18.16
N THR A 301 12.84 -5.74 -18.14
CA THR A 301 12.27 -4.41 -18.38
C THR A 301 13.33 -3.43 -18.88
N HIS A 302 12.89 -2.30 -19.43
CA HIS A 302 13.80 -1.23 -19.86
C HIS A 302 14.40 -0.51 -18.65
N LEU A 303 15.73 -0.37 -18.61
CA LEU A 303 16.45 0.28 -17.51
C LEU A 303 16.84 1.71 -17.91
N GLU A 304 16.40 2.68 -17.11
CA GLU A 304 16.74 4.09 -17.27
C GLU A 304 18.17 4.37 -16.76
N PRO A 305 19.00 5.14 -17.48
CA PRO A 305 20.42 5.28 -17.19
C PRO A 305 20.73 5.96 -15.86
N TYR A 306 19.79 6.70 -15.28
CA TYR A 306 19.96 7.51 -14.06
C TYR A 306 19.32 6.89 -12.80
N ARG A 307 18.82 5.65 -12.88
CA ARG A 307 18.28 4.90 -11.74
C ARG A 307 19.18 3.73 -11.37
N TYR A 308 19.16 3.34 -10.11
CA TYR A 308 19.81 2.14 -9.60
C TYR A 308 18.77 1.03 -9.50
N TYR A 309 19.15 -0.17 -9.94
CA TYR A 309 18.25 -1.31 -10.03
C TYR A 309 18.78 -2.46 -9.19
N VAL A 310 17.99 -2.91 -8.21
CA VAL A 310 18.30 -4.08 -7.39
C VAL A 310 17.39 -5.22 -7.81
N VAL A 311 17.97 -6.33 -8.21
CA VAL A 311 17.27 -7.47 -8.79
C VAL A 311 16.66 -8.34 -7.69
N ALA A 312 15.39 -8.73 -7.86
CA ALA A 312 14.68 -9.67 -6.98
C ALA A 312 13.56 -10.43 -7.70
N PRO A 313 13.82 -11.12 -8.83
CA PRO A 313 12.77 -11.82 -9.57
C PRO A 313 12.17 -12.95 -8.74
N ARG A 314 10.91 -13.26 -9.05
CA ARG A 314 10.34 -14.55 -8.66
C ARG A 314 11.03 -15.66 -9.46
N PRO A 315 11.29 -16.83 -8.87
CA PRO A 315 11.50 -18.03 -9.65
C PRO A 315 10.28 -18.20 -10.57
N GLU A 316 10.51 -18.37 -11.87
CA GLU A 316 9.42 -18.78 -12.76
C GLU A 316 8.92 -20.13 -12.24
N VAL A 317 7.63 -20.20 -11.89
CA VAL A 317 6.98 -21.47 -11.62
C VAL A 317 6.97 -22.20 -12.96
N GLN A 318 7.89 -23.15 -13.13
CA GLN A 318 7.93 -24.06 -14.26
C GLN A 318 6.77 -25.05 -14.18
#